data_AF-A0A2N1TNS3-F1
#
_entry.id   AF-A0A2N1TNS3-F1
#
_cell.length_a   1.000
_cell.length_b   1.000
_cell.length_c   1.000
_cell.angle_alpha   90.00
_cell.angle_beta   90.00
_cell.angle_gamma   90.00
#
_symmetry.space_group_name_H-M   'P 1'
#
loop_
_entity.id
_entity.type
_entity.pdbx_description
1 polymer ?
#
loop_
_entity_poly.entity_id
_entity_poly.type
_entity_poly.pdbx_seq_one_letter_code
_entity_poly.pdbx_strand_id
1 'polypeptide(L)'
;MNINTWQQGYFVDQRRYSGWTKEEKEKADRDERLKVRPSPTGNAICFCSNPEDAKWIAERLNMAANLEEMTYNFTTGKSDGSDIVDYVRKAIDRI
;
A
#
# COMPACT_ATOMS: atom_id res chain seq x y z
N MET A 1 -1.61 9.98 -12.66
CA MET A 1 -1.65 8.52 -12.55
C MET A 1 -1.73 8.22 -11.06
N ASN A 2 -2.94 7.93 -10.54
CA ASN A 2 -3.15 7.82 -9.09
C ASN A 2 -2.74 6.41 -8.63
N ILE A 3 -1.46 6.22 -8.24
CA ILE A 3 -0.85 4.92 -7.94
C ILE A 3 -0.83 4.62 -6.41
N ASN A 4 -1.63 5.33 -5.60
CA ASN A 4 -1.78 5.08 -4.16
C ASN A 4 -2.66 3.85 -3.86
N THR A 5 -2.38 2.73 -4.51
CA THR A 5 -3.20 1.51 -4.45
C THR A 5 -2.60 0.45 -3.54
N TRP A 6 -1.33 0.58 -3.16
CA TRP A 6 -0.65 -0.40 -2.33
C TRP A 6 -1.13 -0.33 -0.89
N GLN A 7 -1.48 -1.48 -0.33
CA GLN A 7 -1.93 -1.61 1.05
C GLN A 7 -1.50 -2.95 1.63
N GLN A 8 -1.46 -3.01 2.95
CA GLN A 8 -1.41 -4.28 3.67
C GLN A 8 -2.67 -5.09 3.34
N GLY A 9 -2.50 -6.38 3.10
CA GLY A 9 -3.62 -7.29 2.88
C GLY A 9 -4.51 -7.40 4.13
N TYR A 10 -5.80 -7.60 3.89
CA TYR A 10 -6.76 -7.91 4.94
C TYR A 10 -7.75 -8.94 4.41
N PHE A 11 -8.30 -9.76 5.30
CA PHE A 11 -9.26 -10.77 4.90
C PHE A 11 -10.62 -10.13 4.60
N VAL A 12 -11.14 -10.38 3.40
CA VAL A 12 -12.51 -10.01 3.00
C VAL A 12 -13.40 -11.24 3.14
N ASP A 13 -14.33 -11.21 4.09
CA ASP A 13 -15.31 -12.28 4.24
C ASP A 13 -16.30 -12.25 3.08
N GLN A 14 -16.30 -13.33 2.29
CA GLN A 14 -17.08 -13.49 1.07
C GLN A 14 -17.97 -14.72 1.22
N ARG A 15 -19.06 -14.80 0.44
CA ARG A 15 -20.01 -15.93 0.50
C ARG A 15 -19.37 -17.31 0.38
N ARG A 16 -18.25 -17.44 -0.33
CA ARG A 16 -17.48 -18.70 -0.45
C ARG A 16 -16.89 -19.20 0.87
N TYR A 17 -16.79 -18.34 1.88
CA TYR A 17 -16.29 -18.64 3.23
C TYR A 17 -17.42 -18.76 4.27
N SER A 18 -18.69 -18.88 3.83
CA SER A 18 -19.82 -18.97 4.75
C SER A 18 -19.78 -20.21 5.64
N GLY A 19 -19.12 -21.27 5.21
CA GLY A 19 -18.91 -22.49 5.98
C GLY A 19 -17.64 -22.50 6.83
N TRP A 20 -16.82 -21.45 6.78
CA TRP A 20 -15.60 -21.37 7.58
C TRP A 20 -15.92 -21.03 9.03
N THR A 21 -15.22 -21.69 9.93
CA THR A 21 -15.18 -21.39 11.36
C THR A 21 -14.55 -20.01 11.61
N LYS A 22 -14.74 -19.50 12.83
CA LYS A 22 -14.14 -18.23 13.24
C LYS A 22 -12.61 -18.34 13.23
N GLU A 23 -12.04 -19.46 13.70
CA GLU A 23 -10.59 -19.68 13.73
C GLU A 23 -9.96 -19.69 12.33
N GLU A 24 -10.65 -20.27 11.34
CA GLU A 24 -10.18 -20.29 9.94
C GLU A 24 -10.13 -18.88 9.34
N LYS A 25 -11.15 -18.05 9.61
CA LYS A 25 -11.20 -16.66 9.16
C LYS A 25 -10.11 -15.82 9.84
N GLU A 26 -9.90 -16.01 11.14
CA GLU A 26 -8.83 -15.33 11.87
C GLU A 26 -7.44 -15.74 11.38
N LYS A 27 -7.24 -17.03 11.05
CA LYS A 27 -6.00 -17.49 10.43
C LYS A 27 -5.78 -16.85 9.07
N ALA A 28 -6.80 -16.80 8.23
CA ALA A 28 -6.72 -16.17 6.93
C ALA A 28 -6.42 -14.66 7.04
N ASP A 29 -7.02 -13.96 8.01
CA ASP A 29 -6.70 -12.55 8.26
C ASP A 29 -5.24 -12.35 8.69
N ARG A 30 -4.72 -13.20 9.58
CA ARG A 30 -3.30 -13.17 9.96
C ARG A 30 -2.39 -13.39 8.75
N ASP A 31 -2.71 -14.36 7.91
CA ASP A 31 -1.93 -14.67 6.70
C ASP A 31 -2.00 -13.52 5.68
N GLU A 32 -3.16 -12.85 5.56
CA GLU A 32 -3.33 -11.70 4.66
C GLU A 32 -2.56 -10.46 5.12
N ARG A 33 -2.46 -10.21 6.43
CA ARG A 33 -1.70 -9.07 6.99
C ARG A 33 -0.20 -9.13 6.70
N LEU A 34 0.32 -10.28 6.31
CA LEU A 34 1.72 -10.46 5.89
C LEU A 34 1.95 -10.06 4.42
N LYS A 35 0.91 -9.68 3.68
CA LYS A 35 0.98 -9.46 2.24
C LYS A 35 0.86 -7.98 1.90
N VAL A 36 1.50 -7.58 0.81
CA VAL A 36 1.29 -6.26 0.19
C VAL A 36 0.53 -6.45 -1.12
N ARG A 37 -0.61 -5.76 -1.26
CA ARG A 37 -1.51 -5.90 -2.41
C ARG A 37 -1.86 -4.54 -3.02
N PRO A 38 -2.16 -4.49 -4.33
CA PRO A 38 -2.69 -3.29 -4.98
C PRO A 38 -4.21 -3.13 -4.77
N SER A 39 -4.89 -4.15 -4.21
CA SER A 39 -6.32 -4.14 -3.90
C SER A 39 -6.67 -5.29 -2.95
N PRO A 40 -7.86 -5.28 -2.30
CA PRO A 40 -8.22 -6.28 -1.29
C PRO A 40 -8.17 -7.74 -1.78
N THR A 41 -8.42 -7.96 -3.06
CA THR A 41 -8.40 -9.30 -3.69
C THR A 41 -7.39 -9.42 -4.83
N GLY A 42 -6.60 -8.38 -5.11
CA GLY A 42 -5.59 -8.38 -6.16
C GLY A 42 -4.36 -9.18 -5.76
N ASN A 43 -3.57 -9.66 -6.72
CA ASN A 43 -2.39 -10.48 -6.44
C ASN A 43 -1.40 -9.76 -5.52
N ALA A 44 -0.89 -10.49 -4.52
CA ALA A 44 0.15 -9.97 -3.65
C ALA A 44 1.46 -9.84 -4.45
N ILE A 45 2.14 -8.71 -4.27
CA ILE A 45 3.44 -8.46 -4.91
C ILE A 45 4.61 -8.92 -4.02
N CYS A 46 4.39 -8.97 -2.71
CA CYS A 46 5.36 -9.49 -1.76
C CYS A 46 4.68 -10.06 -0.51
N PHE A 47 5.47 -10.83 0.23
CA PHE A 47 5.11 -11.49 1.49
C PHE A 47 6.19 -11.14 2.51
N CYS A 48 5.77 -10.81 3.72
CA CYS A 48 6.63 -10.41 4.83
C CYS A 48 6.50 -11.42 5.97
N SER A 49 7.50 -11.44 6.86
CA SER A 49 7.43 -12.23 8.10
C SER A 49 6.73 -11.48 9.23
N ASN A 50 6.70 -10.15 9.18
CA ASN A 50 6.05 -9.27 10.15
C ASN A 50 4.97 -8.41 9.45
N PRO A 51 3.74 -8.32 9.99
CA PRO A 51 2.69 -7.44 9.47
C PRO A 51 3.11 -5.97 9.34
N GLU A 52 3.91 -5.45 10.29
CA GLU A 52 4.35 -4.05 10.25
C GLU A 52 5.29 -3.79 9.06
N ASP A 53 6.08 -4.77 8.64
CA ASP A 53 6.93 -4.65 7.45
C ASP A 53 6.07 -4.56 6.18
N ALA A 54 5.00 -5.35 6.08
CA ALA A 54 4.08 -5.28 4.95
C ALA A 54 3.41 -3.90 4.86
N LYS A 55 2.98 -3.35 5.99
CA LYS A 55 2.43 -2.00 6.06
C LYS A 55 3.46 -0.95 5.65
N TRP A 56 4.67 -1.02 6.20
CA TRP A 56 5.76 -0.10 5.87
C TRP A 56 6.13 -0.14 4.38
N ILE A 57 6.23 -1.33 3.78
CA ILE A 57 6.49 -1.49 2.35
C ILE A 57 5.37 -0.84 1.52
N ALA A 58 4.10 -1.07 1.87
CA ALA A 58 2.97 -0.47 1.16
C ALA A 58 3.04 1.07 1.19
N GLU A 59 3.33 1.65 2.36
CA GLU A 59 3.51 3.10 2.52
C GLU A 59 4.65 3.64 1.65
N ARG A 60 5.77 2.92 1.56
CA ARG A 60 6.92 3.31 0.73
C ARG A 60 6.64 3.21 -0.76
N LEU A 61 5.90 2.20 -1.20
CA LEU A 61 5.49 2.07 -2.60
C LEU A 61 4.55 3.22 -3.00
N ASN A 62 3.61 3.59 -2.13
CA ASN A 62 2.74 4.74 -2.35
C ASN A 62 3.55 6.05 -2.38
N MET A 63 4.53 6.21 -1.49
CA MET A 63 5.43 7.37 -1.49
C MET A 63 6.21 7.47 -2.81
N ALA A 64 6.80 6.37 -3.28
CA ALA A 64 7.52 6.33 -4.55
C ALA A 64 6.62 6.68 -5.74
N ALA A 65 5.41 6.14 -5.78
CA ALA A 65 4.38 6.46 -6.77
C ALA A 65 4.03 7.95 -6.84
N ASN A 66 3.83 8.59 -5.68
CA ASN A 66 3.55 10.02 -5.62
C ASN A 66 4.73 10.85 -6.13
N LEU A 67 5.95 10.50 -5.74
CA LEU A 67 7.17 11.17 -6.20
C LEU A 67 7.36 11.02 -7.72
N GLU A 68 7.07 9.85 -8.28
CA GLU A 68 7.11 9.61 -9.72
C GLU A 68 6.13 10.52 -10.47
N GLU A 69 4.88 10.61 -10.01
CA GLU A 69 3.87 11.49 -10.61
C GLU A 69 4.27 12.97 -10.52
N MET A 70 4.73 13.44 -9.35
CA MET A 70 5.16 14.82 -9.16
C MET A 70 6.36 15.16 -10.05
N THR A 71 7.35 14.27 -10.14
CA THR A 71 8.53 14.43 -11.01
C THR A 71 8.12 14.48 -12.48
N TYR A 72 7.19 13.62 -12.91
CA TYR A 72 6.63 13.66 -14.25
C TYR A 72 5.92 14.99 -14.54
N ASN A 73 5.14 15.50 -13.60
CA ASN A 73 4.45 16.79 -13.75
C ASN A 73 5.43 17.96 -13.86
N PHE A 74 6.51 17.95 -13.07
CA PHE A 74 7.58 18.94 -13.19
C PHE A 74 8.26 18.90 -14.56
N THR A 75 8.69 17.71 -15.01
CA THR A 75 9.38 17.55 -16.30
C THR A 75 8.49 17.86 -17.51
N THR A 76 7.17 17.72 -17.38
CA THR A 76 6.20 18.08 -18.43
C THR A 76 5.67 19.51 -18.33
N GLY A 77 6.21 20.33 -17.41
CA GLY A 77 5.83 21.74 -17.25
C GLY A 77 4.44 21.96 -16.65
N LYS A 78 3.83 20.93 -16.04
CA LYS A 78 2.53 21.01 -15.35
C LYS A 78 2.64 21.51 -13.91
N SER A 79 3.83 21.44 -13.33
CA SER A 79 4.19 21.92 -11.99
C SER A 79 5.53 22.65 -12.06
N ASP A 80 5.77 23.59 -11.14
CA ASP A 80 7.05 24.26 -10.93
C ASP A 80 8.00 23.49 -10.01
N GLY A 81 7.57 22.34 -9.48
CA GLY A 81 8.35 21.46 -8.61
C GLY A 81 8.32 21.83 -7.12
N SER A 82 7.59 22.89 -6.73
CA SER A 82 7.40 23.25 -5.32
C SER A 82 6.68 22.16 -4.52
N ASP A 83 5.75 21.44 -5.16
CA ASP A 83 5.01 20.30 -4.61
C ASP A 83 5.92 19.14 -4.19
N ILE A 84 6.98 18.87 -4.96
CA ILE A 84 7.99 17.84 -4.63
C ILE A 84 8.71 18.21 -3.33
N VAL A 85 9.18 19.46 -3.21
CA VAL A 85 9.94 19.93 -2.05
C VAL A 85 9.07 19.86 -0.79
N ASP A 86 7.82 20.33 -0.88
CA ASP A 86 6.87 20.29 0.22
C ASP A 86 6.53 18.86 0.64
N TYR A 87 6.38 17.96 -0.32
CA TYR A 87 6.11 16.54 -0.05
C TYR A 87 7.27 15.87 0.68
N VAL A 88 8.51 16.08 0.21
CA VAL A 88 9.72 15.52 0.83
C VAL A 88 9.92 16.06 2.24
N ARG A 89 9.72 17.36 2.48
CA ARG A 89 9.82 17.96 3.82
C ARG A 89 8.82 17.33 4.80
N LYS A 90 7.54 17.23 4.39
CA LYS A 90 6.50 16.58 5.20
C LYS A 90 6.80 15.11 5.49
N ALA A 91 7.49 14.41 4.59
CA ALA A 91 7.87 13.02 4.80
C ALA A 91 9.04 12.89 5.79
N ILE A 92 9.99 13.82 5.79
CA ILE A 92 11.09 13.88 6.76
C ILE A 92 10.57 14.19 8.16
N ASP A 93 9.65 15.14 8.29
CA ASP A 93 9.09 15.57 9.59
C ASP A 93 8.20 14.50 10.26
N ARG A 94 7.90 13.40 9.58
CA ARG A 94 7.10 12.26 10.09
C ARG A 94 7.94 11.09 10.62
N ILE A 95 9.26 11.16 10.47
CA ILE A 95 10.24 10.16 10.95
C ILE A 95 10.78 10.60 12.30
#